data_AF-A0A5M9J7P1-F1
#
_entry.id   AF-A0A5M9J7P1-F1
#
_cell.length_a   1.000
_cell.length_b   1.000
_cell.length_c   1.000
_cell.angle_alpha   90.00
_cell.angle_beta   90.00
_cell.angle_gamma   90.00
#
_symmetry.space_group_name_H-M   'P 1'
#
loop_
_entity.id
_entity.type
_entity.pdbx_description
1 polymer ?
#
loop_
_entity_poly.entity_id
_entity_poly.type
_entity_poly.pdbx_seq_one_letter_code
_entity_poly.pdbx_strand_id
1 'polypeptide(L)'
;MDDALKEGDLATLSSLGHFLKGSSATLGLTKVKDSCEKIQHYGQKKDEAGTADEPDEKKCLARIKETLASVKEEYDEVEKVLKKFYAT
;
A
#
# COMPACT_ATOMS: atom_id res chain seq x y z
N MET A 1 3.70 1.59 -9.14
CA MET A 1 2.47 1.09 -8.50
C MET A 1 1.24 1.44 -9.31
N ASP A 2 1.09 2.71 -9.74
CA ASP A 2 0.00 3.11 -10.63
C ASP A 2 -0.04 2.35 -11.97
N ASP A 3 1.11 2.03 -12.57
CA ASP A 3 1.13 1.28 -13.82
C ASP A 3 0.72 -0.18 -13.64
N ALA A 4 1.25 -0.85 -12.60
CA ALA A 4 0.79 -2.19 -12.21
C ALA A 4 -0.72 -2.23 -11.89
N LEU A 5 -1.27 -1.13 -11.32
CA LEU A 5 -2.70 -1.00 -11.08
C LEU A 5 -3.51 -0.85 -12.37
N LYS A 6 -3.00 -0.12 -13.37
CA LYS A 6 -3.64 -0.01 -14.70
C LYS A 6 -3.61 -1.34 -15.45
N GLU A 7 -2.51 -2.08 -15.33
CA GLU A 7 -2.32 -3.39 -15.96
C GLU A 7 -3.06 -4.51 -15.22
N GLY A 8 -3.52 -4.25 -13.99
CA GLY A 8 -4.20 -5.24 -13.16
C GLY A 8 -3.27 -6.32 -12.61
N ASP A 9 -1.96 -6.05 -12.55
CA ASP A 9 -0.95 -7.02 -12.11
C ASP A 9 -0.90 -7.10 -10.57
N LEU A 10 -1.73 -8.00 -10.03
CA LEU A 10 -1.80 -8.28 -8.59
C LEU A 10 -0.47 -8.75 -7.99
N ALA A 11 0.34 -9.49 -8.75
CA ALA A 11 1.62 -10.00 -8.26
C ALA A 11 2.63 -8.85 -8.09
N THR A 12 2.72 -7.96 -9.07
CA THR A 12 3.55 -6.76 -8.99
C THR A 12 3.04 -5.80 -7.91
N LEU A 13 1.72 -5.63 -7.77
CA LEU A 13 1.13 -4.83 -6.69
C LEU A 13 1.49 -5.39 -5.31
N SER A 14 1.46 -6.71 -5.13
CA SER A 14 1.86 -7.35 -3.87
C SER A 14 3.34 -7.13 -3.56
N SER A 15 4.22 -7.30 -4.56
CA SER A 15 5.66 -7.09 -4.42
C SER A 15 5.99 -5.64 -4.03
N LEU A 16 5.36 -4.67 -4.70
CA LEU A 16 5.52 -3.26 -4.38
C LEU A 16 4.98 -2.91 -2.98
N GLY A 17 3.83 -3.48 -2.60
CA GLY A 17 3.27 -3.33 -1.25
C GLY A 17 4.23 -3.86 -0.18
N HIS A 18 4.82 -5.03 -0.40
CA HIS A 18 5.83 -5.61 0.49
C HIS A 18 7.07 -4.72 0.62
N PHE A 19 7.59 -4.22 -0.50
CA PHE A 19 8.75 -3.33 -0.52
C PHE A 19 8.49 -2.03 0.27
N LEU A 20 7.39 -1.33 -0.04
CA LEU A 20 7.04 -0.07 0.62
C LEU A 20 6.70 -0.25 2.11
N LYS A 21 6.06 -1.37 2.48
CA LYS A 21 5.85 -1.77 3.87
C LYS A 21 7.19 -1.84 4.62
N GLY A 22 8.19 -2.48 4.02
CA GLY A 22 9.53 -2.62 4.62
C GLY A 22 10.18 -1.27 4.88
N SER A 23 10.24 -0.40 3.86
CA SER A 23 10.83 0.94 3.99
C SER A 23 10.08 1.82 5.00
N SER A 24 8.74 1.78 4.99
CA SER A 24 7.91 2.58 5.90
C SER A 24 8.03 2.12 7.35
N ALA A 25 8.16 0.81 7.60
CA ALA A 25 8.40 0.27 8.93
C ALA A 25 9.72 0.77 9.53
N THR A 26 10.80 0.79 8.73
CA THR A 26 12.12 1.26 9.17
C THR A 26 12.11 2.72 9.63
N LEU A 27 11.32 3.56 8.98
CA LEU A 27 11.18 4.99 9.31
C LEU A 27 10.11 5.27 10.38
N GLY A 28 9.44 4.24 10.91
CA GLY A 28 8.39 4.40 11.91
C GLY A 28 7.07 4.96 11.36
N LEU A 29 6.86 4.90 10.04
CA LEU A 29 5.67 5.41 9.36
C LEU A 29 4.54 4.38 9.41
N THR A 30 3.96 4.17 10.60
CA THR A 30 3.03 3.07 10.89
C THR A 30 1.79 3.07 9.98
N LYS A 31 1.17 4.22 9.74
CA LYS A 31 -0.01 4.34 8.85
C LYS A 31 0.30 3.87 7.42
N VAL A 32 1.37 4.41 6.83
CA VAL A 32 1.84 4.04 5.49
C VAL A 32 2.17 2.55 5.44
N LYS A 33 2.82 2.02 6.47
CA LYS A 33 3.16 0.60 6.60
C LYS A 33 1.91 -0.28 6.60
N ASP A 34 0.88 0.06 7.37
CA ASP A 34 -0.36 -0.71 7.45
C ASP A 34 -1.14 -0.66 6.13
N SER A 35 -1.22 0.50 5.48
CA SER A 35 -1.84 0.64 4.16
C SER A 35 -1.07 -0.17 3.09
N CYS A 36 0.26 -0.20 3.14
CA CYS A 36 1.07 -1.03 2.24
C CYS A 36 0.88 -2.54 2.49
N GLU A 37 0.66 -2.94 3.74
CA GLU A 37 0.36 -4.32 4.14
C GLU A 37 -0.99 -4.78 3.55
N LYS A 38 -2.01 -3.91 3.56
CA LYS A 38 -3.29 -4.19 2.89
C LYS A 38 -3.12 -4.42 1.39
N ILE A 39 -2.33 -3.59 0.71
CA ILE A 39 -2.05 -3.77 -0.73
C ILE A 39 -1.32 -5.09 -0.98
N GLN A 40 -0.38 -5.46 -0.11
CA GLN A 40 0.30 -6.76 -0.17
C GLN A 40 -0.71 -7.92 -0.12
N HIS A 41 -1.64 -7.90 0.84
CA HIS A 41 -2.65 -8.93 1.03
C HIS A 41 -3.63 -9.03 -0.15
N TYR A 42 -4.19 -7.91 -0.60
CA TYR A 42 -5.08 -7.91 -1.77
C TYR A 42 -4.36 -8.37 -3.04
N GLY A 43 -3.07 -8.03 -3.21
CA GLY A 43 -2.26 -8.54 -4.31
C GLY A 43 -2.02 -10.06 -4.25
N GLN A 44 -2.10 -10.66 -3.06
CA GLN A 44 -2.08 -12.12 -2.87
C GLN A 44 -3.46 -12.77 -2.99
N LYS A 45 -4.48 -12.01 -3.40
CA LYS A 45 -5.89 -12.45 -3.41
C LYS A 45 -6.35 -12.86 -2.01
N LYS A 46 -6.04 -12.02 -1.03
CA LYS A 46 -6.52 -12.17 0.35
C LYS A 46 -7.35 -10.97 0.78
N ASP A 47 -8.09 -11.15 1.86
CA ASP A 47 -8.78 -10.07 2.55
C ASP A 47 -7.81 -9.05 3.18
N GLU A 48 -8.36 -7.95 3.72
CA GLU A 48 -7.58 -6.89 4.34
C GLU A 48 -6.59 -7.40 5.40
N ALA A 49 -7.03 -8.38 6.19
CA ALA A 49 -6.26 -8.96 7.29
C ALA A 49 -5.25 -10.03 6.83
N GLY A 50 -5.30 -10.48 5.58
CA GLY A 50 -4.45 -11.55 5.06
C GLY A 50 -4.82 -12.95 5.59
N THR A 51 -6.03 -13.09 6.13
CA THR A 51 -6.52 -14.30 6.81
C THR A 51 -7.37 -15.20 5.93
N ALA A 52 -8.17 -14.61 5.05
CA ALA A 52 -9.07 -15.32 4.14
C ALA A 52 -8.70 -15.03 2.69
N ASP A 53 -8.90 -16.01 1.81
CA ASP A 53 -8.75 -15.81 0.37
C ASP A 53 -9.91 -14.96 -0.17
N GLU A 54 -9.57 -14.05 -1.07
CA GLU A 54 -10.48 -13.20 -1.85
C GLU A 54 -10.33 -13.56 -3.33
N PRO A 55 -11.15 -14.49 -3.85
CA PRO A 55 -11.03 -14.96 -5.23
C PRO A 55 -11.45 -13.92 -6.27
N ASP A 56 -12.17 -12.86 -5.87
CA ASP A 56 -12.58 -11.79 -6.78
C ASP A 56 -11.44 -10.79 -7.02
N GLU A 57 -10.71 -10.99 -8.13
CA GLU A 57 -9.64 -10.10 -8.56
C GLU A 57 -10.09 -8.65 -8.76
N LYS A 58 -11.32 -8.41 -9.23
CA LYS A 58 -11.83 -7.05 -9.44
C LYS A 58 -12.04 -6.35 -8.11
N LYS A 59 -12.51 -7.08 -7.11
CA LYS A 59 -12.64 -6.59 -5.74
C LYS A 59 -11.26 -6.27 -5.14
N CYS A 60 -10.28 -7.16 -5.30
CA CYS A 60 -8.89 -6.90 -4.89
C CYS A 60 -8.33 -5.64 -5.55
N LEU A 61 -8.46 -5.50 -6.88
CA LEU A 61 -7.99 -4.31 -7.61
C LEU A 61 -8.70 -3.03 -7.17
N ALA A 62 -10.01 -3.07 -6.94
CA ALA A 62 -10.76 -1.92 -6.43
C ALA A 62 -10.26 -1.50 -5.04
N ARG A 63 -10.05 -2.47 -4.14
CA ARG A 63 -9.52 -2.22 -2.79
C ARG A 63 -8.08 -1.70 -2.82
N ILE A 64 -7.24 -2.24 -3.70
CA ILE A 64 -5.87 -1.73 -3.89
C ILE A 64 -5.92 -0.29 -4.39
N LYS A 65 -6.81 0.04 -5.32
CA LYS A 65 -6.98 1.41 -5.82
C LYS A 65 -7.39 2.39 -4.72
N GLU A 66 -8.37 2.02 -3.90
CA GLU A 66 -8.79 2.82 -2.73
C GLU A 66 -7.63 3.00 -1.75
N THR A 67 -6.95 1.90 -1.41
CA THR A 67 -5.83 1.92 -0.47
C THR A 67 -4.65 2.75 -0.99
N LEU A 68 -4.35 2.67 -2.30
CA LEU A 68 -3.28 3.44 -2.92
C LEU A 68 -3.55 4.95 -2.88
N ALA A 69 -4.82 5.36 -2.97
CA ALA A 69 -5.19 6.76 -2.79
C ALA A 69 -4.89 7.21 -1.35
N SER A 70 -5.25 6.41 -0.35
CA SER A 70 -4.93 6.68 1.06
C SER A 70 -3.42 6.72 1.30
N VAL A 71 -2.64 5.77 0.74
CA VAL A 71 -1.17 5.76 0.86
C VAL A 71 -0.56 7.07 0.34
N LYS A 72 -1.06 7.62 -0.77
CA LYS A 72 -0.55 8.87 -1.33
C LYS A 72 -0.80 10.05 -0.40
N GLU A 73 -2.01 10.14 0.17
CA GLU A 73 -2.32 11.18 1.16
C GLU A 73 -1.47 11.03 2.43
N GLU A 74 -1.32 9.83 2.95
CA GLU A 74 -0.47 9.53 4.11
C GLU A 74 1.01 9.88 3.84
N TYR A 75 1.50 9.62 2.62
CA TYR A 75 2.84 10.01 2.20
C TYR A 75 3.01 11.54 2.18
N ASP A 76 2.07 12.28 1.60
CA ASP A 76 2.11 13.74 1.56
C ASP A 76 2.06 14.37 2.95
N GLU A 77 1.26 13.79 3.87
CA GLU A 77 1.23 14.21 5.27
C GLU A 77 2.58 13.97 5.95
N VAL A 78 3.14 12.76 5.82
CA VAL A 78 4.43 12.40 6.39
C VAL A 78 5.54 13.27 5.83
N GLU A 79 5.56 13.52 4.52
CA GLU A 79 6.58 14.35 3.87
C GLU A 79 6.59 15.76 4.49
N LYS A 80 5.43 16.38 4.68
CA LYS A 80 5.31 17.70 5.33
C LYS A 80 5.84 17.68 6.76
N VAL A 81 5.51 16.64 7.53
CA VAL A 81 6.01 16.50 8.91
C VAL A 81 7.52 16.33 8.94
N LEU A 82 8.08 15.47 8.07
CA LEU A 82 9.51 15.22 8.01
C LEU A 82 10.28 16.47 7.55
N LYS A 83 9.81 17.18 6.53
CA LYS A 83 10.38 18.48 6.09
C LYS A 83 10.44 19.48 7.24
N LYS A 84 9.33 19.64 7.96
CA LYS A 84 9.27 20.51 9.15
C LYS A 84 10.24 20.05 10.24
N PHE A 85 10.33 18.75 10.50
CA PHE A 85 11.21 18.18 11.53
C PHE A 85 12.70 18.37 11.21
N TYR A 86 13.09 18.15 9.95
CA TYR A 86 14.46 18.30 9.46
C TYR A 86 14.79 19.73 9.01
N ALA A 87 13.89 20.69 9.22
CA ALA A 87 14.03 22.10 8.85
C ALA A 87 14.49 22.31 7.38
N THR A 88 13.91 21.52 6.47
CA THR A 88 14.14 21.60 5.01
C THR A 88 12.86 21.96 4.28
#